data_AF-A0A6B3FVP5-F1
#
_entry.id   AF-A0A6B3FVP5-F1
#
_cell.length_a   1.000
_cell.length_b   1.000
_cell.length_c   1.000
_cell.angle_alpha   90.00
_cell.angle_beta   90.00
_cell.angle_gamma   90.00
#
_symmetry.space_group_name_H-M   'P 1'
#
loop_
_entity.id
_entity.type
_entity.pdbx_description
1 polymer ?
#
loop_
_entity_poly.entity_id
_entity_poly.type
_entity_poly.pdbx_seq_one_letter_code
_entity_poly.pdbx_strand_id
1 'polypeptide(L)'
;VVGGLQHDGTPNELHVLTDATSGEKLYEWQAVHNGTGNTQYNGQVTLGTAPSYTLTDTTRGNHKTYNLNRGSSGTGTLFSGPDDIWGDGTPQNAETAGADAHYGAAETWDYYKNVHGRSGIRGDGVGAYSRVHYGNNYVNA
;
A
#
# COMPACT_ATOMS: atom_id res chain seq x y z
N VAL A 1 -12.81 1.24 -18.66
CA VAL A 1 -12.12 1.90 -17.53
C VAL A 1 -12.17 3.38 -17.77
N VAL A 2 -12.68 4.16 -16.82
CA VAL A 2 -12.62 5.63 -16.88
C VAL A 2 -11.37 6.05 -16.10
N GLY A 3 -10.42 6.70 -16.77
CA GLY A 3 -9.23 7.26 -16.15
C GLY A 3 -9.46 8.69 -15.66
N GLY A 4 -8.67 9.12 -14.68
CA GLY A 4 -8.72 10.48 -14.12
C GLY A 4 -7.91 10.59 -12.83
N LEU A 5 -8.05 11.71 -12.10
CA LEU A 5 -7.51 11.87 -10.75
C LEU A 5 -8.65 11.99 -9.74
N GLN A 6 -8.50 11.41 -8.56
CA GLN A 6 -9.37 11.62 -7.40
C GLN A 6 -9.15 13.04 -6.86
N HIS A 7 -9.99 13.47 -5.92
CA HIS A 7 -9.91 14.82 -5.34
C HIS A 7 -8.56 15.10 -4.66
N ASP A 8 -7.87 14.05 -4.20
CA ASP A 8 -6.54 14.10 -3.58
C ASP A 8 -5.37 13.96 -4.58
N GLY A 9 -5.65 13.87 -5.88
CA GLY A 9 -4.62 13.68 -6.92
C GLY A 9 -4.26 12.23 -7.19
N THR A 10 -4.95 11.26 -6.59
CA THR A 10 -4.69 9.83 -6.84
C THR A 10 -5.20 9.40 -8.22
N PRO A 11 -4.46 8.61 -9.00
CA PRO A 11 -4.99 7.99 -10.21
C PRO A 11 -6.30 7.24 -9.95
N ASN A 12 -7.32 7.50 -10.77
CA ASN A 12 -8.54 6.72 -10.80
C ASN A 12 -8.37 5.52 -11.71
N GLU A 13 -8.75 4.34 -11.21
CA GLU A 13 -8.99 3.17 -12.04
C GLU A 13 -10.43 2.69 -11.78
N LEU A 14 -11.37 3.47 -12.33
CA LEU A 14 -12.79 3.18 -12.20
C LEU A 14 -13.21 2.16 -13.26
N HIS A 15 -13.63 0.99 -12.79
CA HIS A 15 -14.22 -0.04 -13.63
C HIS A 15 -15.73 0.13 -13.61
N VAL A 16 -16.31 0.37 -14.79
CA VAL A 16 -17.75 0.54 -14.99
C VAL A 16 -18.23 -0.58 -15.92
N LEU A 17 -19.10 -1.44 -15.41
CA LEU A 17 -19.81 -2.44 -16.19
C LEU A 17 -21.17 -1.84 -16.58
N THR A 18 -21.44 -1.73 -17.88
CA THR A 18 -22.66 -1.13 -18.42
C THR A 18 -23.41 -2.16 -19.25
N ASP A 19 -24.73 -2.20 -19.14
CA ASP A 19 -25.57 -3.01 -20.01
C ASP A 19 -25.46 -2.52 -21.46
N ALA A 20 -25.16 -3.44 -22.37
CA ALA A 20 -24.90 -3.11 -23.76
C ALA A 20 -26.16 -2.67 -24.55
N THR A 21 -27.36 -2.94 -24.03
CA THR A 21 -28.65 -2.67 -24.70
C THR A 21 -29.32 -1.42 -24.15
N SER A 22 -29.32 -1.25 -22.83
CA SER A 22 -29.98 -0.11 -22.15
C SER A 22 -29.04 1.05 -21.83
N GLY A 23 -27.72 0.81 -21.79
CA GLY A 23 -26.76 1.79 -21.29
C GLY A 23 -26.80 1.98 -19.77
N GLU A 24 -27.57 1.17 -19.04
CA GLU A 24 -27.61 1.23 -17.58
C GLU A 24 -26.30 0.72 -16.96
N LYS A 25 -25.88 1.39 -15.89
CA LYS A 25 -24.72 0.99 -15.10
C LYS A 25 -25.07 -0.22 -14.23
N LEU A 26 -24.45 -1.37 -14.51
CA LEU A 26 -24.64 -2.62 -13.77
C LEU A 26 -23.74 -2.70 -12.53
N TYR A 27 -22.48 -2.30 -12.68
CA TYR A 27 -21.48 -2.34 -11.60
C TYR A 27 -20.49 -1.20 -11.75
N GLU A 28 -20.02 -0.67 -10.62
CA GLU A 28 -18.96 0.33 -10.57
C GLU A 28 -18.04 0.00 -9.39
N TRP A 29 -16.73 -0.11 -9.61
CA TRP A 29 -15.77 -0.20 -8.52
C TRP A 29 -14.49 0.56 -8.80
N GLN A 30 -13.92 1.14 -7.74
CA GLN A 30 -12.61 1.76 -7.73
C GLN A 30 -11.56 0.69 -7.45
N ALA A 31 -10.51 0.59 -8.27
CA ALA A 31 -9.41 -0.34 -8.00
C ALA A 31 -8.24 0.30 -7.22
N VAL A 32 -8.21 1.64 -7.11
CA VAL A 32 -7.20 2.38 -6.34
C VAL A 32 -7.77 2.82 -4.99
N HIS A 33 -7.23 2.24 -3.92
CA HIS A 33 -7.58 2.60 -2.54
C HIS A 33 -6.39 3.27 -1.88
N ASN A 34 -6.67 4.32 -1.09
CA ASN A 34 -5.64 4.96 -0.29
C ASN A 34 -6.04 5.06 1.17
N GLY A 35 -5.10 4.69 2.03
CA GLY A 35 -5.14 4.94 3.46
C GLY A 35 -4.32 6.17 3.85
N THR A 36 -4.55 6.63 5.08
CA THR A 36 -3.75 7.66 5.73
C THR A 36 -2.72 7.00 6.63
N GLY A 37 -1.43 7.21 6.38
CA GLY A 37 -0.35 6.72 7.25
C GLY A 37 0.18 7.82 8.15
N ASN A 38 0.10 7.66 9.47
CA ASN A 38 0.79 8.50 10.45
C ASN A 38 2.12 7.84 10.80
N THR A 39 3.15 8.21 10.04
CA THR A 39 4.49 7.61 10.09
C THR A 39 5.36 8.26 11.16
N GLN A 40 6.42 7.56 11.60
CA GLN A 40 7.35 8.11 12.58
C GLN A 40 8.26 9.18 11.95
N TYR A 41 8.65 8.98 10.68
CA TYR A 41 9.72 9.79 10.06
C TYR A 41 9.22 10.79 9.02
N ASN A 42 8.06 10.55 8.41
CA ASN A 42 7.53 11.36 7.31
C ASN A 42 6.24 12.10 7.67
N GLY A 43 5.80 12.03 8.93
CA GLY A 43 4.53 12.60 9.37
C GLY A 43 3.34 11.88 8.72
N GLN A 44 2.34 12.64 8.29
CA GLN A 44 1.18 12.08 7.60
C GLN A 44 1.45 11.92 6.11
N VAL A 45 1.24 10.72 5.58
CA VAL A 45 1.43 10.36 4.16
C VAL A 45 0.23 9.59 3.63
N THR A 46 0.07 9.59 2.30
CA THR A 46 -0.90 8.73 1.61
C THR A 46 -0.28 7.36 1.35
N LEU A 47 -0.99 6.29 1.69
CA LEU A 47 -0.55 4.90 1.48
C LEU A 47 -1.46 4.23 0.46
N GLY A 48 -0.89 3.46 -0.48
CA GLY A 48 -1.69 2.58 -1.33
C GLY A 48 -2.22 1.39 -0.52
N THR A 49 -3.52 1.18 -0.49
CA THR A 49 -4.15 0.09 0.26
C THR A 49 -5.03 -0.76 -0.65
N ALA A 50 -5.62 -1.81 -0.08
CA ALA A 50 -6.58 -2.66 -0.77
C ALA A 50 -7.87 -2.79 0.05
N PRO A 51 -8.98 -3.25 -0.57
CA PRO A 51 -10.23 -3.51 0.14
C PRO A 51 -10.05 -4.32 1.42
N SER A 52 -10.95 -4.10 2.39
CA SER A 52 -10.83 -4.62 3.76
C SER A 52 -9.63 -4.06 4.53
N TYR A 53 -9.20 -2.85 4.16
CA TYR A 53 -8.15 -2.06 4.81
C TYR A 53 -6.91 -2.87 5.09
N THR A 54 -6.22 -3.29 4.03
CA THR A 54 -4.93 -3.98 4.15
C THR A 54 -3.81 -3.15 3.54
N LEU A 55 -2.62 -3.23 4.13
CA LEU A 55 -1.40 -2.62 3.56
C LEU A 55 -0.88 -3.44 2.37
N THR A 56 -1.65 -3.39 1.28
CA THR A 56 -1.33 -3.92 -0.04
C THR A 56 -1.48 -2.79 -1.06
N ASP A 57 -0.39 -2.38 -1.71
CA ASP A 57 -0.44 -1.34 -2.73
C ASP A 57 -0.66 -1.97 -4.11
N THR A 58 -1.91 -1.93 -4.57
CA THR A 58 -2.33 -2.52 -5.85
C THR A 58 -1.75 -1.79 -7.07
N THR A 59 -1.28 -0.55 -6.90
CA THR A 59 -0.78 0.29 -7.99
C THR A 59 0.72 0.13 -8.24
N ARG A 60 1.45 -0.44 -7.27
CA ARG A 60 2.91 -0.61 -7.29
C ARG A 60 3.34 -2.07 -7.20
N GLY A 61 2.83 -2.88 -8.11
CA GLY A 61 3.20 -4.29 -8.22
C GLY A 61 2.67 -5.17 -7.08
N ASN A 62 1.65 -4.72 -6.34
CA ASN A 62 1.06 -5.44 -5.21
C ASN A 62 2.06 -5.67 -4.06
N HIS A 63 2.91 -4.68 -3.76
CA HIS A 63 3.79 -4.77 -2.59
C HIS A 63 2.96 -4.78 -1.30
N LYS A 64 3.42 -5.56 -0.32
CA LYS A 64 2.67 -5.88 0.91
C LYS A 64 3.53 -5.65 2.14
N THR A 65 2.92 -5.16 3.21
CA THR A 65 3.60 -4.98 4.50
C THR A 65 3.04 -5.90 5.57
N TYR A 66 3.92 -6.68 6.19
CA TYR A 66 3.59 -7.68 7.19
C TYR A 66 4.17 -7.32 8.56
N ASN A 67 3.45 -7.71 9.61
CA ASN A 67 3.90 -7.69 10.98
C ASN A 67 4.40 -9.08 11.42
N LEU A 68 5.67 -9.19 11.77
CA LEU A 68 6.24 -10.44 12.30
C LEU A 68 5.92 -10.66 13.79
N ASN A 69 5.36 -9.68 14.50
CA ASN A 69 5.00 -9.78 15.91
C ASN A 69 6.15 -10.30 16.78
N ARG A 70 7.36 -9.78 16.56
CA ARG A 70 8.61 -10.20 17.22
C ARG A 70 9.10 -11.61 16.87
N GLY A 71 8.52 -12.24 15.86
CA GLY A 71 9.03 -13.46 15.25
C GLY A 71 10.28 -13.21 14.41
N SER A 72 11.07 -14.26 14.17
CA SER A 72 12.32 -14.21 13.41
C SER A 72 12.30 -15.08 12.14
N SER A 73 11.14 -15.61 11.76
CA SER A 73 10.97 -16.44 10.56
C SER A 73 9.54 -16.33 10.01
N GLY A 74 9.33 -16.87 8.81
CA GLY A 74 8.04 -16.81 8.12
C GLY A 74 7.74 -15.46 7.49
N THR A 75 6.53 -15.34 6.96
CA THR A 75 6.02 -14.12 6.31
C THR A 75 5.49 -13.11 7.33
N GLY A 76 4.87 -13.60 8.41
CA GLY A 76 4.14 -12.77 9.38
C GLY A 76 2.68 -12.57 8.97
N THR A 77 2.00 -11.67 9.69
CA THR A 77 0.59 -11.33 9.47
C THR A 77 0.51 -10.08 8.61
N LEU A 78 -0.29 -10.09 7.54
CA LEU A 78 -0.54 -8.88 6.75
C LEU A 78 -1.20 -7.84 7.65
N PHE A 79 -0.76 -6.59 7.60
CA PHE A 79 -1.48 -5.52 8.29
C PHE A 79 -2.89 -5.38 7.71
N SER A 80 -3.88 -5.45 8.61
CA SER A 80 -5.29 -5.24 8.31
C SER A 80 -5.96 -4.53 9.49
N GLY A 81 -6.87 -3.60 9.24
CA GLY A 81 -7.51 -2.79 10.29
C GLY A 81 -9.03 -2.68 10.15
N PRO A 82 -9.71 -2.07 11.15
CA PRO A 82 -11.12 -1.72 11.07
C PRO A 82 -11.39 -0.45 10.24
N ASP A 83 -10.34 0.34 9.97
CA ASP A 83 -10.34 1.56 9.17
C ASP A 83 -9.07 1.63 8.31
N ASP A 84 -8.96 2.67 7.47
CA ASP A 84 -7.81 2.91 6.60
C ASP A 84 -6.87 4.02 7.15
N ILE A 85 -6.74 4.10 8.47
CA ILE A 85 -5.83 5.03 9.17
C ILE A 85 -4.78 4.20 9.89
N TRP A 86 -3.52 4.37 9.50
CA TRP A 86 -2.42 3.50 9.94
C TRP A 86 -1.48 4.25 10.86
N GLY A 87 -1.40 3.80 12.12
CA GLY A 87 -0.45 4.33 13.09
C GLY A 87 -0.84 5.69 13.68
N ASP A 88 0.01 6.18 14.58
CA ASP A 88 -0.17 7.45 15.30
C ASP A 88 1.12 8.29 15.36
N GLY A 89 2.14 7.92 14.57
CA GLY A 89 3.45 8.56 14.57
C GLY A 89 4.36 8.17 15.73
N THR A 90 3.91 7.33 16.67
CA THR A 90 4.72 6.85 17.80
C THR A 90 5.26 5.44 17.55
N PRO A 91 6.45 5.10 18.07
CA PRO A 91 7.03 3.76 17.93
C PRO A 91 6.31 2.68 18.76
N GLN A 92 5.43 3.08 19.68
CA GLN A 92 4.63 2.14 20.49
C GLN A 92 3.49 1.53 19.68
N ASN A 93 3.02 2.23 18.64
CA ASN A 93 2.00 1.73 17.73
C ASN A 93 2.66 0.93 16.61
N ALA A 94 2.30 -0.35 16.49
CA ALA A 94 2.86 -1.26 15.50
C ALA A 94 2.57 -0.82 14.06
N GLU A 95 1.43 -0.17 13.82
CA GLU A 95 1.08 0.31 12.50
C GLU A 95 1.95 1.48 12.05
N THR A 96 2.53 2.26 12.97
CA THR A 96 3.47 3.34 12.62
C THR A 96 4.66 2.80 11.83
N ALA A 97 5.29 1.71 12.31
CA ALA A 97 6.38 1.06 11.58
C ALA A 97 5.89 0.40 10.28
N GLY A 98 4.65 -0.12 10.28
CA GLY A 98 4.00 -0.63 9.08
C GLY A 98 3.83 0.45 8.01
N ALA A 99 3.36 1.64 8.39
CA ALA A 99 3.16 2.79 7.53
C ALA A 99 4.50 3.31 6.97
N ASP A 100 5.54 3.45 7.81
CA ASP A 100 6.88 3.83 7.36
C ASP A 100 7.42 2.86 6.30
N ALA A 101 7.37 1.55 6.59
CA ALA A 101 7.88 0.53 5.67
C ALA A 101 7.07 0.43 4.38
N HIS A 102 5.76 0.65 4.45
CA HIS A 102 4.87 0.63 3.29
C HIS A 102 5.09 1.85 2.39
N TYR A 103 5.21 3.04 3.00
CA TYR A 103 5.53 4.28 2.29
C TYR A 103 6.91 4.20 1.62
N GLY A 104 7.93 3.74 2.34
CA GLY A 104 9.28 3.58 1.79
C GLY A 104 9.35 2.62 0.60
N ALA A 105 8.55 1.55 0.61
CA ALA A 105 8.43 0.63 -0.53
C ALA A 105 7.78 1.31 -1.76
N ALA A 106 6.75 2.14 -1.53
CA ALA A 106 6.10 2.91 -2.59
C ALA A 106 7.05 3.94 -3.23
N GLU A 107 7.75 4.74 -2.40
CA GLU A 107 8.74 5.71 -2.86
C GLU A 107 9.89 5.04 -3.63
N THR A 108 10.36 3.89 -3.14
CA THR A 108 11.41 3.12 -3.83
C THR A 108 10.94 2.62 -5.19
N TRP A 109 9.70 2.12 -5.28
CA TRP A 109 9.12 1.71 -6.56
C TRP A 109 9.03 2.88 -7.55
N ASP A 110 8.52 4.03 -7.08
CA ASP A 110 8.37 5.22 -7.91
C ASP A 110 9.72 5.76 -8.37
N TYR A 111 10.75 5.74 -7.51
CA TYR A 111 12.12 6.05 -7.91
C TYR A 111 12.62 5.14 -9.03
N TYR A 112 12.50 3.81 -8.89
CA TYR A 112 12.94 2.88 -9.94
C TYR A 112 12.18 3.09 -11.26
N LYS A 113 10.87 3.32 -11.17
CA LYS A 113 10.04 3.54 -12.35
C LYS A 113 10.38 4.85 -13.06
N ASN A 114 10.48 5.94 -12.31
CA ASN A 114 10.62 7.28 -12.88
C ASN A 114 12.05 7.59 -13.31
N VAL A 115 13.06 7.12 -12.56
CA VAL A 115 14.47 7.42 -12.84
C VAL A 115 15.08 6.39 -13.79
N HIS A 116 14.71 5.12 -13.65
CA HIS A 116 15.35 4.02 -14.39
C HIS A 116 14.44 3.36 -15.42
N GLY A 117 13.18 3.80 -15.55
CA GLY A 117 12.19 3.14 -16.42
C GLY A 117 11.88 1.70 -16.00
N ARG A 118 12.15 1.35 -14.73
CA ARG A 118 12.10 -0.03 -14.23
C ARG A 118 10.89 -0.25 -13.33
N SER A 119 10.03 -1.19 -13.71
CA SER A 119 8.86 -1.58 -12.91
C SER A 119 9.25 -2.53 -11.77
N GLY A 120 9.48 -1.95 -10.59
CA GLY A 120 9.89 -2.68 -9.38
C GLY A 120 11.39 -3.00 -9.33
N ILE A 121 11.87 -3.45 -8.17
CA ILE A 121 13.31 -3.65 -7.93
C ILE A 121 13.94 -4.65 -8.92
N ARG A 122 13.20 -5.70 -9.28
CA ARG A 122 13.61 -6.72 -10.25
C ARG A 122 13.26 -6.38 -11.71
N GLY A 123 12.48 -5.33 -11.94
CA GLY A 123 12.01 -4.95 -13.28
C GLY A 123 10.95 -5.87 -13.88
N ASP A 124 10.40 -6.80 -13.10
CA ASP A 124 9.40 -7.79 -13.52
C ASP A 124 7.95 -7.34 -13.25
N GLY A 125 7.76 -6.12 -12.76
CA GLY A 125 6.43 -5.61 -12.38
C GLY A 125 5.88 -6.19 -11.08
N VAL A 126 6.67 -6.96 -10.32
CA VAL A 126 6.26 -7.55 -9.04
C VAL A 126 6.85 -6.74 -7.88
N GLY A 127 5.97 -6.32 -6.97
CA GLY A 127 6.34 -5.61 -5.76
C GLY A 127 7.13 -6.51 -4.80
N ALA A 128 8.07 -5.90 -4.08
CA ALA A 128 8.67 -6.56 -2.92
C ALA A 128 7.63 -6.70 -1.79
N TYR A 129 7.96 -7.42 -0.72
CA TYR A 129 7.18 -7.33 0.50
C TYR A 129 8.07 -6.93 1.66
N SER A 130 7.50 -6.14 2.56
CA SER A 130 8.15 -5.62 3.75
C SER A 130 7.70 -6.40 4.97
N ARG A 131 8.60 -6.64 5.91
CA ARG A 131 8.30 -7.27 7.20
C ARG A 131 8.86 -6.41 8.32
N VAL A 132 8.00 -5.94 9.21
CA VAL A 132 8.38 -5.14 10.37
C VAL A 132 8.24 -5.96 11.66
N HIS A 133 8.83 -5.46 12.75
CA HIS A 133 8.88 -6.14 14.05
C HIS A 133 9.59 -7.50 14.00
N TYR A 134 10.68 -7.59 13.23
CA TYR A 134 11.54 -8.77 13.23
C TYR A 134 12.29 -8.90 14.56
N GLY A 135 12.19 -10.07 15.19
CA GLY A 135 12.89 -10.39 16.43
C GLY A 135 12.54 -9.43 17.58
N ASN A 136 13.44 -9.32 18.55
CA ASN A 136 13.26 -8.46 19.71
C ASN A 136 14.47 -7.54 19.87
N ASN A 137 14.25 -6.22 19.91
CA ASN A 137 15.30 -5.20 19.94
C ASN A 137 16.40 -5.44 18.88
N TYR A 138 15.99 -5.88 17.69
CA TYR A 138 16.90 -6.17 16.59
C TYR A 138 17.35 -4.86 15.93
N VAL A 139 18.67 -4.60 15.93
CA VAL A 139 19.26 -3.34 15.45
C VAL A 139 19.86 -3.54 14.06
N ASN A 140 19.02 -3.98 13.12
CA ASN A 140 19.34 -4.07 11.69
C ASN A 140 18.03 -4.17 10.87
N ALA A 141 18.11 -4.06 9.54
CA ALA A 141 16.98 -4.20 8.62
C ALA A 141 17.20 -5.34 7.61
#